data_AF-A0A1F1UXG1-F1
#
_entry.id   AF-A0A1F1UXG1-F1
#
_cell.length_a   1.000
_cell.length_b   1.000
_cell.length_c   1.000
_cell.angle_alpha   90.00
_cell.angle_beta   90.00
_cell.angle_gamma   90.00
#
_symmetry.space_group_name_H-M   'P 1'
#
loop_
_entity.id
_entity.type
_entity.pdbx_description
1 polymer ?
#
loop_
_entity_poly.entity_id
_entity_poly.type
_entity_poly.pdbx_seq_one_letter_code
_entity_poly.pdbx_strand_id
1 'polypeptide(L)'
;MAFKIEAKFDNIEFEIPNSKRNDTVVIAVPPIDCMVPADIKKINVGLDKLNKSEDVLDVDKPKNNALILVREMLKYYNPKAATAIDGLMARELQQINTVWADESEASLGESSPSTDESSETGK
;
A
#
# COMPACT_ATOMS: atom_id res chain seq x y z
N MET A 1 6.16 31.74 -18.68
CA MET A 1 5.63 31.73 -17.29
C MET A 1 5.83 30.34 -16.73
N ALA A 2 6.34 30.22 -15.50
CA ALA A 2 6.47 28.93 -14.83
C ALA A 2 5.31 28.78 -13.83
N PHE A 3 4.56 27.69 -13.95
CA PHE A 3 3.55 27.31 -12.96
C PHE A 3 4.19 26.40 -11.93
N LYS A 4 3.96 26.70 -10.65
CA LYS A 4 4.42 25.87 -9.53
C LYS A 4 3.32 24.84 -9.25
N ILE A 5 3.68 23.56 -9.32
CA ILE A 5 2.78 22.48 -8.92
C ILE A 5 2.81 22.42 -7.38
N GLU A 6 1.67 22.71 -6.75
CA GLU A 6 1.50 22.50 -5.31
C GLU A 6 1.00 21.06 -5.08
N ALA A 7 1.85 20.20 -4.54
CA ALA A 7 1.43 18.91 -4.02
C ALA A 7 0.79 19.13 -2.64
N LYS A 8 -0.50 19.42 -2.60
CA LYS A 8 -1.29 19.43 -1.37
C LYS A 8 -2.36 18.36 -1.48
N PHE A 9 -2.13 17.26 -0.79
CA PHE A 9 -3.11 16.22 -0.55
C PHE A 9 -3.14 16.00 0.96
N ASP A 10 -4.31 15.65 1.46
CA ASP A 10 -4.48 15.30 2.86
C ASP A 10 -4.17 13.82 3.04
N ASN A 11 -3.56 13.47 4.17
CA ASN A 11 -3.34 12.07 4.50
C ASN A 11 -4.65 11.42 4.93
N ILE A 12 -4.81 10.16 4.58
CA ILE A 12 -5.88 9.30 5.05
C ILE A 12 -5.45 8.75 6.41
N GLU A 13 -6.25 8.99 7.43
CA GLU A 13 -5.98 8.58 8.80
C GLU A 13 -6.80 7.34 9.19
N PHE A 14 -6.17 6.42 9.93
CA PHE A 14 -6.79 5.23 10.45
C PHE A 14 -6.53 5.12 11.95
N GLU A 15 -7.57 4.82 12.72
CA GLU A 15 -7.44 4.45 14.12
C GLU A 15 -7.37 2.92 14.21
N ILE A 16 -6.22 2.39 14.64
CA ILE A 16 -5.99 0.95 14.75
C ILE A 16 -5.76 0.53 16.21
N PRO A 17 -6.08 -0.71 16.59
CA PRO A 17 -5.77 -1.21 17.92
C PRO A 17 -4.25 -1.25 18.13
N ASN A 18 -3.81 -0.79 19.30
CA ASN A 18 -2.45 -0.94 19.76
C ASN A 18 -2.15 -2.43 20.05
N SER A 19 -0.87 -2.78 20.15
CA SER A 19 -0.34 -4.12 20.46
C SER A 19 -1.02 -4.85 21.64
N LYS A 20 -1.58 -4.12 22.62
CA LYS A 20 -2.32 -4.69 23.77
C LYS A 20 -3.83 -4.81 23.56
N ARG A 21 -4.37 -4.37 22.41
CA ARG A 21 -5.79 -4.32 22.01
C ARG A 21 -6.74 -3.54 22.93
N ASN A 22 -6.26 -2.97 24.03
CA ASN A 22 -7.02 -2.17 24.99
C ASN A 22 -6.97 -0.65 24.74
N ASP A 23 -6.18 -0.23 23.76
CA ASP A 23 -5.95 1.17 23.39
C ASP A 23 -5.77 1.25 21.87
N THR A 24 -5.86 2.46 21.31
CA THR A 24 -5.75 2.70 19.87
C THR A 24 -4.55 3.59 19.53
N VAL A 25 -4.08 3.52 18.30
CA VAL A 25 -3.08 4.43 17.74
C VAL A 25 -3.56 4.93 16.39
N VAL A 26 -3.33 6.21 16.12
CA VAL A 26 -3.64 6.81 14.81
C VAL A 26 -2.43 6.63 13.89
N ILE A 27 -2.68 6.09 12.70
CA ILE A 27 -1.72 6.00 11.60
C ILE A 27 -2.22 6.84 10.43
N ALA A 28 -1.31 7.38 9.64
CA ALA A 28 -1.63 8.21 8.50
C ALA A 28 -0.88 7.73 7.25
N VAL A 29 -1.54 7.76 6.10
CA VAL A 29 -0.94 7.41 4.81
C VAL A 29 -1.31 8.44 3.75
N PRO A 30 -0.42 8.74 2.80
CA PRO A 30 -0.79 9.56 1.65
C PRO A 30 -1.74 8.78 0.74
N PRO A 31 -2.51 9.45 -0.14
CA PRO A 31 -3.18 8.80 -1.25
C PRO A 31 -2.20 7.98 -2.10
N ILE A 32 -2.68 6.89 -2.71
CA ILE A 32 -1.86 5.93 -3.44
C ILE A 32 -1.17 6.53 -4.67
N ASP A 33 -1.85 7.43 -5.36
CA ASP A 33 -1.35 8.15 -6.54
C ASP A 33 -0.27 9.20 -6.19
N CYS A 34 -0.12 9.53 -4.90
CA CYS A 34 0.78 10.56 -4.40
C CYS A 34 2.16 10.01 -3.98
N MET A 35 2.46 8.74 -4.24
CA MET A 35 3.75 8.12 -3.88
C MET A 35 4.86 8.50 -4.87
N VAL A 36 5.93 9.11 -4.36
CA VAL A 36 7.08 9.44 -5.21
C VAL A 36 7.94 8.20 -5.50
N PRO A 37 8.63 8.13 -6.65
CA PRO A 37 9.45 6.97 -7.01
C PRO A 37 10.51 6.57 -5.97
N ALA A 38 10.98 7.54 -5.18
CA ALA A 38 11.93 7.29 -4.10
C ALA A 38 11.33 6.46 -2.95
N ASP A 39 10.05 6.67 -2.64
CA ASP A 39 9.33 5.92 -1.60
C ASP A 39 9.04 4.50 -2.08
N ILE A 40 8.57 4.36 -3.32
CA ILE A 40 8.36 3.06 -3.97
C ILE A 40 9.66 2.23 -3.93
N LYS A 41 10.80 2.84 -4.23
CA LYS A 41 12.11 2.17 -4.17
C LYS A 41 12.43 1.67 -2.77
N LYS A 42 12.17 2.46 -1.72
CA LYS A 42 12.43 2.06 -0.33
C LYS A 42 11.50 0.94 0.13
N ILE A 43 10.21 1.02 -0.22
CA ILE A 43 9.23 -0.03 0.05
C ILE A 43 9.65 -1.34 -0.61
N ASN A 44 10.06 -1.30 -1.88
CA ASN A 44 10.57 -2.47 -2.61
C ASN A 44 11.80 -3.09 -1.94
N VAL A 45 12.72 -2.27 -1.40
CA VAL A 45 13.87 -2.78 -0.63
C VAL A 45 13.42 -3.48 0.66
N GLY A 46 12.37 -2.99 1.32
CA GLY A 46 11.76 -3.65 2.48
C GLY A 46 11.18 -5.02 2.12
N LEU A 47 10.39 -5.07 1.04
CA LEU A 47 9.80 -6.30 0.52
C LEU A 47 10.86 -7.32 0.08
N ASP A 48 11.93 -6.87 -0.56
CA ASP A 48 13.04 -7.75 -0.97
C ASP A 48 13.81 -8.34 0.22
N LYS A 49 13.78 -7.69 1.40
CA LYS A 49 14.32 -8.28 2.64
C LYS A 49 13.38 -9.36 3.19
N LEU A 50 12.07 -9.12 3.17
CA LEU A 50 11.08 -10.11 3.59
C LEU A 50 11.08 -11.34 2.69
N ASN A 51 11.28 -11.18 1.38
CA ASN A 51 11.45 -12.28 0.43
C ASN A 51 12.62 -13.22 0.76
N LYS A 52 13.56 -12.77 1.60
CA LYS A 52 14.74 -13.53 2.03
C LYS A 52 14.61 -14.04 3.47
N SER A 53 13.50 -13.77 4.15
CA SER A 53 13.25 -14.19 5.53
C SER A 53 12.58 -15.57 5.56
N GLU A 54 13.03 -16.45 6.44
CA GLU A 54 12.44 -17.80 6.65
C GLU A 54 11.06 -17.75 7.34
N ASP A 55 10.68 -16.60 7.90
CA ASP A 55 9.42 -16.39 8.63
C ASP A 55 8.17 -16.27 7.76
N VAL A 56 8.29 -16.27 6.42
CA VAL A 56 7.15 -16.14 5.51
C VAL A 56 6.66 -17.53 5.08
N LEU A 57 5.55 -17.97 5.71
CA LEU A 57 4.84 -19.22 5.41
C LEU A 57 4.02 -19.12 4.09
N ASP A 58 4.72 -18.89 2.98
CA ASP A 58 4.41 -19.47 1.66
C ASP A 58 5.65 -19.27 0.78
N VAL A 59 6.20 -20.39 0.31
CA VAL A 59 7.61 -20.57 -0.07
C VAL A 59 7.95 -19.99 -1.45
N ASP A 60 6.94 -19.51 -2.19
CA ASP A 60 7.06 -19.28 -3.63
C ASP A 60 6.85 -17.84 -4.14
N LYS A 61 6.44 -16.83 -3.34
CA LYS A 61 6.53 -15.36 -3.66
C LYS A 61 5.80 -14.45 -2.64
N PRO A 62 6.48 -13.87 -1.64
CA PRO A 62 5.91 -12.83 -0.78
C PRO A 62 5.54 -11.52 -1.51
N LYS A 63 6.10 -11.29 -2.71
CA LYS A 63 5.67 -10.24 -3.66
C LYS A 63 4.20 -10.35 -4.11
N ASN A 64 3.53 -11.48 -3.88
CA ASN A 64 2.17 -11.73 -4.36
C ASN A 64 1.10 -11.71 -3.25
N ASN A 65 1.47 -11.48 -1.98
CA ASN A 65 0.48 -11.30 -0.93
C ASN A 65 0.23 -9.80 -0.73
N ALA A 66 -0.89 -9.32 -1.27
CA ALA A 66 -1.30 -7.92 -1.17
C ALA A 66 -1.34 -7.40 0.28
N LEU A 67 -1.64 -8.26 1.27
CA LEU A 67 -1.69 -7.85 2.67
C LEU A 67 -0.30 -7.66 3.30
N ILE A 68 0.72 -8.38 2.82
CA ILE A 68 2.11 -8.15 3.25
C ILE A 68 2.60 -6.81 2.69
N LEU A 69 2.28 -6.52 1.42
CA LEU A 69 2.56 -5.23 0.81
C LEU A 69 1.91 -4.09 1.59
N VAL A 70 0.60 -4.19 1.87
CA VAL A 70 -0.13 -3.19 2.67
C VAL A 70 0.53 -3.00 4.03
N ARG A 71 0.86 -4.08 4.75
CA ARG A 71 1.53 -3.98 6.05
C ARG A 71 2.86 -3.23 5.97
N GLU A 72 3.71 -3.54 4.99
CA GLU A 72 5.00 -2.87 4.82
C GLU A 72 4.84 -1.39 4.45
N MET A 73 3.86 -1.06 3.62
CA MET A 73 3.56 0.33 3.27
C MET A 73 3.09 1.12 4.50
N LEU A 74 2.22 0.54 5.32
CA LEU A 74 1.78 1.16 6.57
C LEU A 74 2.96 1.42 7.51
N LYS A 75 3.87 0.44 7.66
CA LYS A 75 5.08 0.58 8.50
C LYS A 75 6.04 1.64 7.96
N TYR A 76 6.17 1.75 6.64
CA TYR A 76 7.00 2.76 5.99
C TYR A 76 6.55 4.18 6.36
N TYR A 77 5.25 4.46 6.25
CA TYR A 77 4.69 5.77 6.57
C TYR A 77 4.54 6.01 8.08
N ASN A 78 4.42 4.95 8.88
CA ASN A 78 4.15 5.03 10.32
C ASN A 78 5.18 4.25 11.16
N PRO A 79 6.47 4.61 11.13
CA PRO A 79 7.52 3.82 11.80
C PRO A 79 7.33 3.76 13.32
N LYS A 80 6.69 4.75 13.94
CA LYS A 80 6.39 4.77 15.38
C LYS A 80 5.27 3.80 15.79
N ALA A 81 4.44 3.36 14.84
CA ALA A 81 3.32 2.45 15.08
C ALA A 81 3.60 1.02 14.57
N ALA A 82 4.84 0.69 14.20
CA ALA A 82 5.21 -0.58 13.58
C ALA A 82 4.71 -1.81 14.37
N THR A 83 4.84 -1.81 15.70
CA THR A 83 4.39 -2.92 16.56
C THR A 83 2.87 -3.09 16.57
N ALA A 84 2.11 -1.99 16.49
CA ALA A 84 0.65 -2.05 16.39
C ALA A 84 0.24 -2.62 15.02
N ILE A 85 0.92 -2.17 13.95
CA ILE A 85 0.70 -2.62 12.57
C ILE A 85 1.04 -4.12 12.40
N ASP A 86 2.10 -4.61 13.03
CA ASP A 86 2.46 -6.03 13.03
C ASP A 86 1.39 -6.90 13.72
N GLY A 87 0.65 -6.33 14.68
CA GLY A 87 -0.46 -7.00 15.39
C GLY A 87 -1.79 -7.03 14.64
N LEU A 88 -1.89 -6.36 13.48
CA LEU A 88 -3.09 -6.36 12.65
C LEU A 88 -3.32 -7.72 12.01
N MET A 89 -4.54 -8.21 12.11
CA MET A 89 -5.00 -9.41 11.43
C MET A 89 -5.29 -9.14 9.95
N ALA A 90 -5.33 -10.20 9.15
CA ALA A 90 -5.59 -10.10 7.71
C ALA A 90 -6.87 -9.30 7.37
N ARG A 91 -7.94 -9.49 8.16
CA ARG A 91 -9.21 -8.75 7.98
C ARG A 91 -9.06 -7.25 8.22
N GLU A 92 -8.30 -6.85 9.23
CA GLU A 92 -8.08 -5.43 9.57
C GLU A 92 -7.23 -4.77 8.47
N LEU A 93 -6.20 -5.47 7.96
CA LEU A 93 -5.42 -5.00 6.82
C LEU A 93 -6.25 -4.89 5.53
N GLN A 94 -7.16 -5.84 5.29
CA GLN A 94 -8.04 -5.78 4.13
C GLN A 94 -8.98 -4.58 4.19
N GLN A 95 -9.53 -4.25 5.37
CA GLN A 95 -10.36 -3.07 5.56
C GLN A 95 -9.57 -1.78 5.29
N ILE A 96 -8.34 -1.66 5.83
CA ILE A 96 -7.47 -0.52 5.56
C ILE A 96 -7.18 -0.41 4.07
N ASN A 97 -6.86 -1.51 3.39
CA ASN A 97 -6.58 -1.51 1.95
C ASN A 97 -7.78 -1.05 1.11
N THR A 98 -8.98 -1.50 1.46
CA THR A 98 -10.22 -1.08 0.77
C THR A 98 -10.44 0.41 0.92
N VAL A 99 -10.44 0.93 2.15
CA VAL A 99 -10.65 2.36 2.40
C VAL A 99 -9.53 3.20 1.77
N TRP A 100 -8.28 2.74 1.85
CA TRP A 100 -7.16 3.45 1.25
C TRP A 100 -7.29 3.54 -0.27
N ALA A 101 -7.70 2.46 -0.96
CA ALA A 101 -7.94 2.46 -2.39
C ALA A 101 -9.12 3.37 -2.78
N ASP A 102 -10.22 3.30 -2.04
CA ASP A 102 -11.43 4.08 -2.29
C ASP A 102 -11.16 5.59 -2.15
N GLU A 103 -10.47 6.00 -1.08
CA GLU A 103 -10.13 7.41 -0.81
C GLU A 103 -9.01 7.96 -1.70
N SER A 104 -8.25 7.08 -2.37
CA SER A 104 -7.17 7.50 -3.28
C SER A 104 -7.62 7.65 -4.73
N GLU A 105 -8.90 7.41 -5.05
CA GLU A 105 -9.45 7.34 -6.42
C GLU A 105 -8.62 6.43 -7.37
N ALA A 106 -7.85 5.50 -6.80
CA ALA A 106 -6.90 4.66 -7.49
C ALA A 106 -7.13 3.21 -7.08
N SER A 107 -7.72 2.40 -7.98
CA SER A 107 -7.84 0.97 -7.75
C SER A 107 -6.44 0.33 -7.84
N LEU A 108 -5.92 -0.11 -6.69
CA LEU A 108 -4.71 -0.92 -6.63
C LEU A 108 -4.99 -2.29 -7.26
N GLY A 109 -4.83 -2.39 -8.59
CA GLY A 109 -4.81 -3.68 -9.30
C GLY A 109 -5.89 -3.90 -10.34
N GLU A 110 -6.77 -2.94 -10.66
CA GLU A 110 -7.54 -3.06 -11.90
C GLU A 110 -6.65 -2.64 -13.07
N SER A 111 -5.97 -3.63 -13.65
CA SER A 111 -5.45 -3.46 -15.00
C SER A 111 -6.63 -3.11 -15.89
N SER A 112 -6.57 -1.97 -16.58
CA SER A 112 -7.56 -1.65 -17.60
C SER A 112 -7.68 -2.85 -18.55
N PRO A 113 -8.89 -3.26 -18.97
CA PRO A 113 -9.01 -4.24 -20.04
C PRO A 113 -8.24 -3.68 -21.23
N SER A 114 -7.13 -4.33 -21.57
CA SER A 114 -6.34 -4.02 -22.75
C SER A 114 -7.31 -4.07 -23.91
N THR A 115 -7.63 -2.91 -24.48
CA THR A 115 -8.52 -2.85 -25.64
C THR A 115 -7.68 -3.36 -26.81
N ASP A 116 -7.69 -4.68 -26.99
CA ASP A 116 -7.35 -5.32 -28.25
C ASP A 116 -8.42 -4.90 -29.27
N GLU A 117 -8.34 -3.66 -29.75
CA GLU A 117 -8.91 -3.28 -31.03
C GLU A 117 -7.76 -2.95 -31.99
N SER A 118 -6.94 -3.96 -32.27
CA SER A 118 -6.24 -3.99 -33.56
C SER A 118 -7.25 -4.42 -34.62
N SER A 119 -8.15 -3.49 -34.98
CA SER A 119 -8.95 -3.60 -36.19
C SER A 119 -8.03 -3.39 -37.39
N GLU A 120 -7.38 -4.45 -37.86
CA GLU A 120 -6.91 -4.50 -39.24
C GLU A 120 -8.15 -4.43 -40.16
N THR A 121 -8.47 -3.22 -40.61
CA THR A 121 -9.38 -3.01 -41.73
C THR A 121 -8.56 -2.65 -42.96
N GLY A 122 -8.29 -3.67 -43.76
CA GLY A 122 -8.30 -3.69 -45.23
C GLY A 122 -7.58 -2.59 -46.03
N LYS A 123 -6.62 -3.03 -46.84
CA LYS A 123 -6.78 -3.08 -48.31
C LYS A 123 -5.79 -4.03 -48.97
#